data_AF-A0A7S1VNF2-F1
#
_entry.id   AF-A0A7S1VNF2-F1
#
_cell.length_a   1.000
_cell.length_b   1.000
_cell.length_c   1.000
_cell.angle_alpha   90.00
_cell.angle_beta   90.00
_cell.angle_gamma   90.00
#
_symmetry.space_group_name_H-M   'P 1'
#
loop_
_entity.id
_entity.type
_entity.pdbx_description
1 polymer ?
#
loop_
_entity_poly.entity_id
_entity_poly.type
_entity_poly.pdbx_seq_one_letter_code
_entity_poly.pdbx_strand_id
1 'polypeptide(L)'
;MSSEWVDPGGDELSTETVENAADYLGSLGFPTFGKNEYADAGFLKVRRIGWSWPQDTFSNVAPFCYGGTCYDSSHVCEQVVGSFLNEKHCLLPPNIDDSVLIIGPTCWQGTCYTEATRNYCSSVGGINVHDRWCILTDGKPRTVVGPTCFGGACQTEQTRQQCQILDGTPLGDRFCILDRKVDVIGPTCFGGSCFSGSLDSACSHLGGLTVGAFFCVVEDPSPNTISVLGPACHGEMCYTNAMQDVCGELEGINIANRFCITTSPKKYTMLGPFCFGDSCFTSEAVTICSALGGRNVGGAFCVVEGEYSQVGPVCWDGNCFSTEETCLNAGGRFLGDENQFCILKGRHDVVGPTCLGADDGDDECMTSATAEYCASHNGINFADRFCAIDGTSAGSMATLAQCWFVVALATVFGMKQLFW
;
A
#
# COMPACT_ATOMS: atom_id res chain seq x y z
N MET A 1 25.18 16.02 -46.43
CA MET A 1 24.21 16.47 -45.42
C MET A 1 23.65 15.23 -44.74
N SER A 2 24.43 14.73 -43.79
CA SER A 2 24.08 13.64 -42.87
C SER A 2 23.78 14.28 -41.53
N SER A 3 22.58 14.09 -41.00
CA SER A 3 22.28 14.40 -39.61
C SER A 3 22.32 13.08 -38.84
N GLU A 4 23.42 12.89 -38.12
CA GLU A 4 23.56 11.90 -37.05
C GLU A 4 22.51 12.18 -35.98
N TRP A 5 21.74 11.15 -35.63
CA TRP A 5 21.04 11.09 -34.36
C TRP A 5 22.00 10.43 -33.36
N VAL A 6 22.35 11.18 -32.33
CA VAL A 6 23.11 10.69 -31.18
C VAL A 6 22.16 9.85 -30.33
N ASP A 7 22.47 8.57 -30.22
CA ASP A 7 21.88 7.62 -29.30
C ASP A 7 22.49 7.84 -27.90
N PRO A 8 21.71 8.23 -26.87
CA PRO A 8 22.22 8.23 -25.50
C PRO A 8 22.06 6.81 -24.97
N GLY A 9 23.14 6.04 -25.06
CA GLY A 9 23.22 4.69 -24.51
C GLY A 9 22.76 4.63 -23.05
N GLY A 10 21.70 3.86 -22.83
CA GLY A 10 21.43 3.16 -21.59
C GLY A 10 21.44 1.68 -21.93
N ASP A 11 22.26 0.90 -21.23
CA ASP A 11 22.36 -0.55 -21.45
C ASP A 11 20.98 -1.20 -21.23
N GLU A 12 20.34 -1.66 -22.32
CA GLU A 12 19.20 -2.55 -22.23
C GLU A 12 19.68 -3.87 -21.61
N LEU A 13 19.15 -4.21 -20.43
CA LEU A 13 19.32 -5.56 -19.89
C LEU A 13 18.67 -6.55 -20.86
N SER A 14 19.45 -7.53 -21.32
CA SER A 14 18.98 -8.57 -22.23
C SER A 14 17.83 -9.35 -21.58
N THR A 15 16.90 -9.84 -22.39
CA THR A 15 15.78 -10.71 -21.96
C THR A 15 16.29 -11.92 -21.14
N GLU A 16 17.50 -12.39 -21.45
CA GLU A 16 18.21 -13.46 -20.74
C GLU A 16 18.59 -13.06 -19.30
N THR A 17 18.90 -11.78 -19.05
CA THR A 17 19.22 -11.28 -17.70
C THR A 17 17.96 -11.20 -16.82
N VAL A 18 16.81 -10.87 -17.41
CA VAL A 18 15.51 -10.88 -16.71
C VAL A 18 15.06 -12.30 -16.40
N GLU A 19 15.32 -13.26 -17.30
CA GLU A 19 15.04 -14.68 -17.08
C GLU A 19 15.94 -15.29 -16.00
N ASN A 20 17.24 -14.96 -16.01
CA ASN A 20 18.17 -15.37 -14.97
C ASN A 20 17.85 -14.75 -13.60
N ALA A 21 17.33 -13.53 -13.55
CA ALA A 21 16.89 -12.89 -12.31
C ALA A 21 15.63 -13.54 -11.73
N ALA A 22 14.66 -13.93 -12.57
CA ALA A 22 13.46 -14.62 -12.12
C ALA A 22 13.76 -16.04 -11.59
N ASP A 23 14.65 -16.77 -12.26
CA ASP A 23 15.11 -18.10 -11.82
C ASP A 23 15.98 -17.99 -10.56
N TYR A 24 16.82 -16.96 -10.45
CA TYR A 24 17.62 -16.68 -9.25
C TYR A 24 16.73 -16.33 -8.05
N LEU A 25 15.72 -15.46 -8.22
CA LEU A 25 14.76 -15.14 -7.16
C LEU A 25 13.93 -16.36 -6.75
N GLY A 26 13.54 -17.22 -7.71
CA GLY A 26 12.90 -18.51 -7.40
C GLY A 26 13.82 -19.46 -6.63
N SER A 27 15.13 -19.41 -6.86
CA SER A 27 16.11 -20.21 -6.12
C SER A 27 16.37 -19.73 -4.69
N LEU A 28 16.03 -18.49 -4.37
CA LEU A 28 16.10 -17.88 -3.03
C LEU A 28 14.80 -18.04 -2.22
N GLY A 29 13.91 -18.94 -2.66
CA GLY A 29 12.67 -19.23 -1.94
C GLY A 29 11.61 -18.12 -2.00
N PHE A 30 11.81 -17.09 -2.83
CA PHE A 30 10.73 -16.16 -3.16
C PHE A 30 9.69 -16.90 -4.02
N PRO A 31 8.39 -16.82 -3.70
CA PRO A 31 7.37 -17.33 -4.61
C PRO A 31 7.54 -16.59 -5.95
N THR A 32 7.84 -17.31 -7.01
CA THR A 32 7.83 -16.78 -8.37
C THR A 32 6.38 -16.55 -8.77
N PHE A 33 5.83 -15.42 -8.35
CA PHE A 33 4.59 -14.89 -8.89
C PHE A 33 4.80 -14.66 -10.39
N GLY A 34 3.90 -15.21 -11.22
CA GLY A 34 4.08 -15.22 -12.68
C GLY A 34 4.31 -13.81 -13.24
N LYS A 35 5.02 -13.72 -14.38
CA LYS A 35 5.42 -12.48 -15.12
C LYS A 35 4.29 -11.44 -15.38
N ASN A 36 3.05 -11.71 -14.95
CA ASN A 36 1.84 -10.91 -15.18
C ASN A 36 1.18 -10.38 -13.88
N GLU A 37 1.78 -10.59 -12.70
CA GLU A 37 1.09 -10.34 -11.42
C GLU A 37 1.43 -9.00 -10.75
N TYR A 38 2.44 -8.29 -11.24
CA TYR A 38 2.71 -6.90 -10.83
C TYR A 38 1.86 -5.93 -11.65
N ALA A 39 1.03 -5.14 -10.95
CA ALA A 39 0.54 -3.90 -11.52
C ALA A 39 1.64 -2.85 -11.31
N ASP A 40 2.39 -2.54 -12.37
CA ASP A 40 3.56 -1.65 -12.42
C ASP A 40 3.31 -0.16 -12.14
N ALA A 41 2.27 0.15 -11.38
CA ALA A 41 1.98 1.53 -11.06
C ALA A 41 1.79 1.77 -9.58
N GLY A 42 2.56 2.75 -9.14
CA GLY A 42 2.45 3.30 -7.81
C GLY A 42 1.14 4.04 -7.62
N PHE A 43 0.66 3.93 -6.39
CA PHE A 43 -0.33 4.78 -5.74
C PHE A 43 -1.65 4.88 -6.48
N LEU A 44 -2.34 3.75 -6.44
CA LEU A 44 -3.78 3.67 -6.47
C LEU A 44 -4.28 3.62 -5.02
N LYS A 45 -5.29 4.43 -4.67
CA LYS A 45 -6.11 4.20 -3.45
C LYS A 45 -7.03 2.99 -3.68
N VAL A 46 -6.43 1.90 -4.07
CA VAL A 46 -7.05 0.60 -4.23
C VAL A 46 -6.96 -0.05 -2.87
N ARG A 47 -8.07 -0.05 -2.15
CA ARG A 47 -8.20 -0.83 -0.92
C ARG A 47 -8.12 -2.31 -1.30
N ARG A 48 -6.93 -2.91 -1.24
CA ARG A 48 -6.79 -4.38 -1.14
C ARG A 48 -6.73 -4.71 0.33
N ILE A 49 -7.78 -5.34 0.84
CA ILE A 49 -7.79 -5.75 2.24
C ILE A 49 -6.89 -6.99 2.36
N GLY A 50 -5.87 -6.91 3.22
CA GLY A 50 -4.90 -7.98 3.47
C GLY A 50 -3.42 -7.60 3.23
N TRP A 51 -3.13 -6.42 2.67
CA TRP A 51 -1.76 -5.89 2.54
C TRP A 51 -1.73 -4.47 3.12
N SER A 52 -0.96 -4.25 4.18
CA SER A 52 -0.68 -2.90 4.66
C SER A 52 0.40 -2.28 3.78
N TRP A 53 0.00 -1.44 2.83
CA TRP A 53 0.88 -0.43 2.25
C TRP A 53 0.45 0.94 2.81
N PRO A 54 1.39 1.84 3.09
CA PRO A 54 1.16 2.99 3.95
C PRO A 54 0.07 3.89 3.37
N GLN A 55 -0.94 4.22 4.18
CA GLN A 55 -1.84 5.33 3.88
C GLN A 55 -2.10 6.19 5.11
N ASP A 56 -2.21 7.48 4.82
CA ASP A 56 -2.77 8.59 5.57
C ASP A 56 -2.13 8.96 6.93
N THR A 57 -1.18 8.20 7.48
CA THR A 57 -0.67 8.53 8.83
C THR A 57 0.84 8.46 9.05
N PHE A 58 1.65 8.04 8.07
CA PHE A 58 3.11 8.16 8.17
C PHE A 58 3.73 8.49 6.81
N SER A 59 4.46 9.59 6.76
CA SER A 59 4.96 10.17 5.52
C SER A 59 6.48 9.96 5.38
N ASN A 60 6.85 8.73 5.03
CA ASN A 60 8.09 8.54 4.27
C ASN A 60 7.82 9.08 2.86
N VAL A 61 8.41 10.23 2.55
CA VAL A 61 8.33 10.81 1.19
C VAL A 61 9.33 10.12 0.28
N ALA A 62 10.33 9.42 0.83
CA ALA A 62 11.37 8.76 0.07
C ALA A 62 11.81 7.46 0.77
N PRO A 63 12.40 6.50 0.04
CA PRO A 63 13.02 6.66 -1.29
C PRO A 63 12.00 6.58 -2.43
N PHE A 64 12.24 7.38 -3.48
CA PHE A 64 11.53 7.25 -4.76
C PHE A 64 12.28 6.24 -5.62
N CYS A 65 11.81 5.00 -5.69
CA CYS A 65 12.48 3.98 -6.50
C CYS A 65 11.57 3.48 -7.64
N TYR A 66 12.15 3.25 -8.81
CA TYR A 66 11.47 2.59 -9.93
C TYR A 66 12.49 1.82 -10.78
N GLY A 67 12.16 0.56 -11.14
CA GLY A 67 13.01 -0.28 -11.97
C GLY A 67 14.40 -0.52 -11.38
N GLY A 68 14.48 -0.79 -10.06
CA GLY A 68 15.75 -0.99 -9.35
C GLY A 68 16.59 0.27 -9.10
N THR A 69 16.18 1.43 -9.64
CA THR A 69 16.87 2.71 -9.43
C THR A 69 16.13 3.53 -8.39
N CYS A 70 16.84 3.96 -7.35
CA CYS A 70 16.33 4.92 -6.37
C CYS A 70 16.87 6.32 -6.65
N TYR A 71 15.96 7.28 -6.70
CA TYR A 71 16.24 8.67 -7.01
C TYR A 71 16.57 9.47 -5.75
N ASP A 72 17.45 10.45 -5.91
CA ASP A 72 17.79 11.38 -4.84
C ASP A 72 16.54 12.16 -4.41
N SER A 73 16.30 12.16 -3.10
CA SER A 73 15.15 12.81 -2.47
C SER A 73 15.53 14.07 -1.70
N SER A 74 16.81 14.47 -1.78
CA SER A 74 17.33 15.58 -0.98
C SER A 74 16.62 16.89 -1.25
N HIS A 75 16.48 17.23 -2.53
CA HIS A 75 15.75 18.42 -2.95
C HIS A 75 14.29 18.41 -2.50
N VAL A 76 13.65 17.25 -2.52
CA VAL A 76 12.28 17.09 -2.03
C VAL A 76 12.23 17.36 -0.54
N CYS A 77 13.14 16.76 0.22
CA CYS A 77 13.15 16.84 1.67
C CYS A 77 13.34 18.27 2.16
N GLU A 78 14.21 19.02 1.52
CA GLU A 78 14.39 20.44 1.79
C GLU A 78 13.11 21.25 1.55
N GLN A 79 12.38 20.94 0.47
CA GLN A 79 11.16 21.68 0.10
C GLN A 79 9.96 21.38 1.00
N VAL A 80 9.83 20.13 1.45
CA VAL A 80 8.73 19.71 2.34
C VAL A 80 9.05 19.90 3.82
N VAL A 81 10.20 20.52 4.14
CA VAL A 81 10.71 20.70 5.51
C VAL A 81 10.83 19.35 6.25
N GLY A 82 11.21 18.31 5.51
CA GLY A 82 11.44 16.98 6.04
C GLY A 82 12.79 16.87 6.77
N SER A 83 12.91 15.82 7.57
CA SER A 83 14.17 15.42 8.18
C SER A 83 14.79 14.26 7.40
N PHE A 84 16.07 14.39 7.08
CA PHE A 84 16.82 13.33 6.43
C PHE A 84 17.12 12.21 7.43
N LEU A 85 16.75 10.98 7.08
CA LEU A 85 17.31 9.79 7.71
C LEU A 85 18.63 9.42 7.03
N ASN A 86 18.71 9.59 5.70
CA ASN A 86 19.91 9.52 4.87
C ASN A 86 19.64 10.21 3.51
N GLU A 87 20.60 10.22 2.59
CA GLU A 87 20.49 10.85 1.26
C GLU A 87 19.25 10.38 0.45
N LYS A 88 18.73 9.19 0.75
CA LYS A 88 17.60 8.57 0.04
C LYS A 88 16.29 8.60 0.81
N HIS A 89 16.30 8.96 2.10
CA HIS A 89 15.13 8.84 2.96
C HIS A 89 14.79 10.18 3.60
N CYS A 90 13.58 10.64 3.30
CA CYS A 90 13.01 11.86 3.83
C CYS A 90 11.79 11.53 4.69
N LEU A 91 11.86 11.93 5.96
CA LEU A 91 10.77 11.83 6.92
C LEU A 91 10.05 13.18 6.99
N LEU A 92 8.72 13.21 6.84
CA LEU A 92 8.00 14.43 7.16
C LEU A 92 7.85 14.61 8.66
N PRO A 93 7.80 15.86 9.15
CA PRO A 93 7.41 16.11 10.51
C PRO A 93 5.93 15.73 10.73
N PRO A 94 5.56 15.20 11.91
CA PRO A 94 4.26 14.57 12.18
C PRO A 94 3.03 15.51 12.06
N ASN A 95 3.25 16.80 11.80
CA ASN A 95 2.18 17.78 11.63
C ASN A 95 1.90 18.14 10.16
N ILE A 96 2.66 17.57 9.20
CA ILE A 96 2.55 17.86 7.76
C ILE A 96 1.82 16.72 7.02
N ASP A 97 1.63 15.57 7.67
CA ASP A 97 1.24 14.30 7.04
C ASP A 97 -0.11 14.36 6.30
N ASP A 98 -1.10 15.08 6.84
CA ASP A 98 -2.41 15.26 6.18
C ASP A 98 -2.38 16.19 4.96
N SER A 99 -1.29 16.95 4.78
CA SER A 99 -1.18 17.96 3.72
C SER A 99 -0.37 17.52 2.51
N VAL A 100 0.35 16.39 2.62
CA VAL A 100 1.26 15.90 1.57
C VAL A 100 0.69 14.71 0.83
N LEU A 101 0.43 14.89 -0.46
CA LEU A 101 -0.01 13.85 -1.38
C LEU A 101 1.08 13.57 -2.41
N ILE A 102 1.45 12.30 -2.57
CA ILE A 102 2.39 11.85 -3.60
C ILE A 102 1.61 11.15 -4.72
N ILE A 103 1.82 11.58 -5.96
CA ILE A 103 1.28 10.98 -7.17
C ILE A 103 2.44 10.34 -7.93
N GLY A 104 2.45 9.01 -8.07
CA GLY A 104 3.41 8.26 -8.88
C GLY A 104 4.22 7.20 -8.11
N PRO A 105 5.03 6.34 -8.77
CA PRO A 105 5.43 6.50 -10.16
C PRO A 105 4.27 6.27 -11.12
N THR A 106 4.07 7.22 -12.03
CA THR A 106 3.09 7.12 -13.11
C THR A 106 3.72 6.33 -14.27
N CYS A 107 3.94 5.05 -14.04
CA CYS A 107 4.60 4.16 -14.99
C CYS A 107 3.79 2.87 -15.17
N TRP A 108 4.09 2.12 -16.23
CA TRP A 108 3.54 0.79 -16.49
C TRP A 108 4.46 0.02 -17.42
N GLN A 109 4.87 -1.21 -17.03
CA GLN A 109 5.77 -2.07 -17.81
C GLN A 109 7.02 -1.34 -18.29
N GLY A 110 7.74 -0.71 -17.35
CA GLY A 110 8.95 0.07 -17.62
C GLY A 110 8.71 1.44 -18.26
N THR A 111 7.52 1.71 -18.81
CA THR A 111 7.22 2.95 -19.52
C THR A 111 6.61 3.98 -18.58
N CYS A 112 7.24 5.15 -18.46
CA CYS A 112 6.78 6.22 -17.59
C CYS A 112 6.15 7.39 -18.37
N TYR A 113 5.06 7.93 -17.82
CA TYR A 113 4.33 9.08 -18.36
C TYR A 113 4.97 10.42 -17.96
N THR A 114 6.27 10.55 -18.21
CA THR A 114 7.11 11.59 -17.65
C THR A 114 6.63 13.01 -17.97
N GLU A 115 6.38 13.28 -19.25
CA GLU A 115 5.91 14.60 -19.70
C GLU A 115 4.54 14.95 -19.09
N ALA A 116 3.58 14.00 -19.11
CA ALA A 116 2.24 14.24 -18.56
C ALA A 116 2.30 14.53 -17.05
N THR A 117 3.11 13.77 -16.32
CA THR A 117 3.29 13.95 -14.87
C THR A 117 4.01 15.25 -14.54
N ARG A 118 5.06 15.62 -15.29
CA ARG A 118 5.72 16.92 -15.14
C ARG A 118 4.75 18.08 -15.39
N ASN A 119 3.98 18.01 -16.48
CA ASN A 119 3.04 19.05 -16.87
C ASN A 119 1.92 19.22 -15.84
N TYR A 120 1.34 18.11 -15.39
CA TYR A 120 0.36 18.14 -14.31
C TYR A 120 0.96 18.69 -13.02
N CYS A 121 2.14 18.20 -12.62
CA CYS A 121 2.75 18.64 -11.38
C CYS A 121 3.02 20.14 -11.37
N SER A 122 3.53 20.66 -12.48
CA SER A 122 3.76 22.09 -12.67
C SER A 122 2.46 22.89 -12.65
N SER A 123 1.37 22.37 -13.23
CA SER A 123 0.08 23.09 -13.31
C SER A 123 -0.61 23.24 -11.95
N VAL A 124 -0.37 22.31 -11.03
CA VAL A 124 -0.92 22.36 -9.66
C VAL A 124 0.08 22.89 -8.62
N GLY A 125 1.26 23.34 -9.05
CA GLY A 125 2.30 23.86 -8.16
C GLY A 125 2.95 22.81 -7.26
N GLY A 126 2.95 21.55 -7.70
CA GLY A 126 3.61 20.45 -7.01
C GLY A 126 5.12 20.40 -7.24
N ILE A 127 5.79 19.60 -6.42
CA ILE A 127 7.22 19.31 -6.52
C ILE A 127 7.38 18.10 -7.44
N ASN A 128 7.97 18.33 -8.61
CA ASN A 128 8.26 17.26 -9.55
C ASN A 128 9.52 16.50 -9.11
N VAL A 129 9.44 15.17 -9.09
CA VAL A 129 10.59 14.31 -8.80
C VAL A 129 10.84 13.43 -10.03
N HIS A 130 11.94 13.69 -10.72
CA HIS A 130 12.39 12.93 -11.89
C HIS A 130 11.29 12.67 -12.92
N ASP A 131 10.34 13.61 -13.09
CA ASP A 131 9.19 13.52 -14.00
C ASP A 131 8.22 12.37 -13.74
N ARG A 132 8.44 11.55 -12.70
CA ARG A 132 7.68 10.32 -12.45
C ARG A 132 6.79 10.43 -11.23
N TRP A 133 7.16 11.30 -10.31
CA TRP A 133 6.35 11.64 -9.15
C TRP A 133 6.00 13.12 -9.13
N CYS A 134 4.86 13.40 -8.51
CA CYS A 134 4.46 14.73 -8.13
C CYS A 134 4.07 14.77 -6.66
N ILE A 135 4.69 15.65 -5.89
CA ILE A 135 4.39 15.84 -4.47
C ILE A 135 3.60 17.13 -4.33
N LEU A 136 2.46 17.03 -3.65
CA LEU A 136 1.51 18.11 -3.49
C LEU A 136 1.42 18.43 -2.01
N THR A 137 1.64 19.68 -1.64
CA THR A 137 1.66 20.15 -0.25
C THR A 137 0.51 21.14 0.04
N ASP A 138 -0.45 21.25 -0.88
CA ASP A 138 -1.54 22.23 -0.81
C ASP A 138 -2.74 21.77 0.04
N GLY A 139 -2.66 20.56 0.62
CA GLY A 139 -3.71 19.96 1.45
C GLY A 139 -5.03 19.70 0.72
N LYS A 140 -5.08 19.83 -0.61
CA LYS A 140 -6.31 19.57 -1.36
C LYS A 140 -6.46 18.07 -1.62
N PRO A 141 -7.65 17.50 -1.37
CA PRO A 141 -7.87 16.09 -1.62
C PRO A 141 -7.78 15.81 -3.12
N ARG A 142 -7.01 14.79 -3.49
CA ARG A 142 -7.02 14.27 -4.85
C ARG A 142 -7.01 12.76 -4.84
N THR A 143 -7.50 12.19 -5.93
CA THR A 143 -7.54 10.75 -6.11
C THR A 143 -6.94 10.38 -7.45
N VAL A 144 -6.01 9.42 -7.45
CA VAL A 144 -5.45 8.85 -8.68
C VAL A 144 -6.18 7.55 -8.98
N VAL A 145 -6.71 7.45 -10.21
CA VAL A 145 -7.35 6.26 -10.76
C VAL A 145 -6.47 5.74 -11.90
N GLY A 146 -6.15 4.46 -11.89
CA GLY A 146 -5.29 3.84 -12.90
C GLY A 146 -3.91 3.47 -12.36
N PRO A 147 -3.15 2.65 -13.10
CA PRO A 147 -3.19 2.50 -14.53
C PRO A 147 -4.36 1.61 -14.88
N THR A 148 -5.08 1.97 -15.91
CA THR A 148 -6.12 1.12 -16.47
C THR A 148 -5.48 0.10 -17.39
N CYS A 149 -4.64 -0.76 -16.80
CA CYS A 149 -3.99 -1.86 -17.47
C CYS A 149 -3.94 -3.11 -16.59
N PHE A 150 -4.03 -4.27 -17.22
CA PHE A 150 -3.90 -5.55 -16.56
C PHE A 150 -3.41 -6.61 -17.56
N GLY A 151 -2.44 -7.45 -17.17
CA GLY A 151 -1.91 -8.52 -18.02
C GLY A 151 -1.34 -8.02 -19.37
N GLY A 152 -0.80 -6.80 -19.41
CA GLY A 152 -0.31 -6.13 -20.64
C GLY A 152 -1.40 -5.47 -21.51
N ALA A 153 -2.68 -5.70 -21.24
CA ALA A 153 -3.77 -5.01 -21.94
C ALA A 153 -4.11 -3.69 -21.23
N CYS A 154 -4.38 -2.63 -22.00
CA CYS A 154 -4.69 -1.29 -21.48
C CYS A 154 -5.95 -0.72 -22.13
N GLN A 155 -6.78 -0.04 -21.34
CA GLN A 155 -8.05 0.57 -21.79
C GLN A 155 -7.90 2.07 -22.05
N THR A 156 -6.95 2.44 -22.92
CA THR A 156 -6.41 3.81 -22.97
C THR A 156 -7.42 4.89 -23.34
N GLU A 157 -8.11 4.70 -24.46
CA GLU A 157 -9.11 5.67 -24.93
C GLU A 157 -10.34 5.72 -24.01
N GLN A 158 -10.78 4.56 -23.51
CA GLN A 158 -11.89 4.48 -22.57
C GLN A 158 -11.57 5.26 -21.28
N THR A 159 -10.37 5.09 -20.74
CA THR A 159 -9.90 5.81 -19.55
C THR A 159 -9.84 7.30 -19.76
N ARG A 160 -9.34 7.77 -20.91
CA ARG A 160 -9.33 9.20 -21.23
C ARG A 160 -10.75 9.78 -21.23
N GLN A 161 -11.69 9.12 -21.90
CA GLN A 161 -13.08 9.56 -21.98
C GLN A 161 -13.76 9.55 -20.60
N GLN A 162 -13.57 8.49 -19.83
CA GLN A 162 -14.14 8.38 -18.48
C GLN A 162 -13.50 9.36 -17.50
N CYS A 163 -12.21 9.66 -17.67
CA CYS A 163 -11.56 10.71 -16.91
C CYS A 163 -12.18 12.08 -17.17
N GLN A 164 -12.49 12.39 -18.44
CA GLN A 164 -13.20 13.62 -18.79
C GLN A 164 -14.62 13.66 -18.21
N ILE A 165 -15.35 12.54 -18.22
CA ILE A 165 -16.69 12.45 -17.60
C ILE A 165 -16.63 12.73 -16.10
N LEU A 166 -15.54 12.31 -15.44
CA LEU A 166 -15.30 12.57 -14.02
C LEU A 166 -14.70 13.96 -13.76
N ASP A 167 -14.64 14.86 -14.75
CA ASP A 167 -13.95 16.15 -14.62
C ASP A 167 -12.51 16.01 -14.09
N GLY A 168 -11.84 14.93 -14.48
CA GLY A 168 -10.48 14.61 -14.10
C GLY A 168 -9.43 15.08 -15.10
N THR A 169 -8.18 15.15 -14.64
CA THR A 169 -7.02 15.40 -15.49
C THR A 169 -6.37 14.08 -15.90
N PRO A 170 -6.35 13.73 -17.19
CA PRO A 170 -5.66 12.52 -17.64
C PRO A 170 -4.15 12.70 -17.50
N LEU A 171 -3.51 11.73 -16.85
CA LEU A 171 -2.06 11.57 -16.89
C LEU A 171 -1.70 10.55 -17.97
N GLY A 172 -1.36 11.06 -19.15
CA GLY A 172 -1.18 10.24 -20.34
C GLY A 172 -2.51 9.63 -20.77
N ASP A 173 -2.52 8.32 -20.99
CA ASP A 173 -3.68 7.58 -21.46
C ASP A 173 -4.10 6.43 -20.52
N ARG A 174 -3.44 6.28 -19.37
CA ARG A 174 -3.70 5.18 -18.42
C ARG A 174 -4.17 5.62 -17.05
N PHE A 175 -4.01 6.88 -16.71
CA PHE A 175 -4.28 7.41 -15.38
C PHE A 175 -5.22 8.60 -15.46
N CYS A 176 -6.02 8.76 -14.42
CA CYS A 176 -6.90 9.90 -14.21
C CYS A 176 -6.68 10.47 -12.82
N ILE A 177 -6.45 11.78 -12.73
CA ILE A 177 -6.41 12.48 -11.44
C ILE A 177 -7.73 13.22 -11.27
N LEU A 178 -8.36 13.02 -10.11
CA LEU A 178 -9.54 13.73 -9.70
C LEU A 178 -9.14 14.73 -8.60
N ASP A 179 -9.43 16.01 -8.79
CA ASP A 179 -9.20 17.07 -7.79
C ASP A 179 -10.25 17.04 -6.66
N ARG A 180 -10.64 15.85 -6.25
CA ARG A 180 -11.56 15.57 -5.16
C ARG A 180 -11.31 14.18 -4.57
N LYS A 181 -11.84 13.96 -3.37
CA LYS A 181 -11.85 12.65 -2.73
C LYS A 181 -12.97 11.81 -3.32
N VAL A 182 -12.63 10.64 -3.84
CA VAL A 182 -13.60 9.60 -4.24
C VAL A 182 -13.15 8.27 -3.66
N ASP A 183 -14.06 7.29 -3.65
CA ASP A 183 -13.69 5.90 -3.40
C ASP A 183 -13.41 5.20 -4.73
N VAL A 184 -12.28 4.49 -4.79
CA VAL A 184 -11.85 3.71 -5.95
C VAL A 184 -11.88 2.24 -5.58
N ILE A 185 -12.72 1.48 -6.28
CA ILE A 185 -12.88 0.04 -6.09
C ILE A 185 -12.27 -0.67 -7.28
N GLY A 186 -11.32 -1.57 -7.06
CA GLY A 186 -10.62 -2.29 -8.13
C GLY A 186 -9.11 -2.33 -7.90
N PRO A 187 -8.27 -2.75 -8.87
CA PRO A 187 -8.74 -3.42 -10.07
C PRO A 187 -9.39 -4.76 -9.67
N THR A 188 -10.60 -5.04 -10.17
CA THR A 188 -11.24 -6.35 -9.91
C THR A 188 -10.76 -7.37 -10.93
N CYS A 189 -9.51 -7.76 -10.78
CA CYS A 189 -8.82 -8.71 -11.65
C CYS A 189 -8.14 -9.79 -10.84
N PHE A 190 -8.08 -11.01 -11.39
CA PHE A 190 -7.40 -12.14 -10.80
C PHE A 190 -7.00 -13.15 -11.88
N GLY A 191 -5.82 -13.76 -11.77
CA GLY A 191 -5.37 -14.86 -12.63
C GLY A 191 -5.41 -14.51 -14.12
N GLY A 192 -4.90 -13.33 -14.51
CA GLY A 192 -4.91 -12.89 -15.91
C GLY A 192 -6.28 -12.46 -16.47
N SER A 193 -7.34 -12.49 -15.66
CA SER A 193 -8.69 -12.08 -16.06
C SER A 193 -9.21 -10.89 -15.25
N CYS A 194 -10.01 -10.03 -15.87
CA CYS A 194 -10.72 -8.93 -15.21
C CYS A 194 -12.23 -9.09 -15.34
N PHE A 195 -12.96 -8.77 -14.27
CA PHE A 195 -14.39 -9.01 -14.17
C PHE A 195 -15.22 -7.78 -14.54
N SER A 196 -14.91 -7.16 -15.67
CA SER A 196 -15.47 -5.86 -16.09
C SER A 196 -17.00 -5.83 -16.09
N GLY A 197 -17.68 -6.83 -16.65
CA GLY A 197 -19.14 -6.84 -16.67
C GLY A 197 -19.79 -6.93 -15.29
N SER A 198 -19.19 -7.68 -14.35
CA SER A 198 -19.66 -7.72 -12.96
C SER A 198 -19.33 -6.43 -12.21
N LEU A 199 -18.16 -5.85 -12.48
CA LEU A 199 -17.75 -4.55 -11.93
C LEU A 199 -18.67 -3.43 -12.42
N ASP A 200 -19.03 -3.39 -13.71
CA ASP A 200 -19.92 -2.38 -14.27
C ASP A 200 -21.30 -2.40 -13.60
N SER A 201 -21.85 -3.60 -13.41
CA SER A 201 -23.11 -3.81 -12.69
C SER A 201 -23.00 -3.32 -11.24
N ALA A 202 -21.94 -3.73 -10.54
CA ALA A 202 -21.70 -3.33 -9.17
C ALA A 202 -21.49 -1.81 -9.04
N CYS A 203 -20.73 -1.21 -9.95
CA CYS A 203 -20.45 0.21 -9.96
C CYS A 203 -21.72 1.03 -10.20
N SER A 204 -22.54 0.59 -11.15
CA SER A 204 -23.85 1.21 -11.41
C SER A 204 -24.76 1.13 -10.18
N HIS A 205 -24.74 -0.01 -9.45
CA HIS A 205 -25.51 -0.16 -8.21
C HIS A 205 -25.04 0.81 -7.10
N LEU A 206 -23.75 1.13 -7.08
CA LEU A 206 -23.16 2.11 -6.15
C LEU A 206 -23.36 3.57 -6.61
N GLY A 207 -23.96 3.80 -7.79
CA GLY A 207 -24.03 5.13 -8.39
C GLY A 207 -22.67 5.66 -8.86
N GLY A 208 -21.69 4.78 -9.05
CA GLY A 208 -20.36 5.13 -9.54
C GLY A 208 -20.21 5.02 -11.06
N LEU A 209 -19.00 5.33 -11.54
CA LEU A 209 -18.57 5.18 -12.92
C LEU A 209 -17.40 4.21 -13.02
N THR A 210 -17.51 3.21 -13.90
CA THR A 210 -16.35 2.36 -14.21
C THR A 210 -15.31 3.16 -15.01
N VAL A 211 -14.03 3.04 -14.66
CA VAL A 211 -12.88 3.61 -15.36
C VAL A 211 -11.99 2.48 -15.88
N GLY A 212 -11.78 2.47 -17.19
CA GLY A 212 -10.98 1.52 -17.95
C GLY A 212 -11.38 0.06 -17.74
N ALA A 213 -12.66 -0.24 -17.48
CA ALA A 213 -13.15 -1.60 -17.21
C ALA A 213 -12.55 -2.31 -15.96
N PHE A 214 -11.69 -1.62 -15.20
CA PHE A 214 -10.94 -2.19 -14.07
C PHE A 214 -11.32 -1.58 -12.73
N PHE A 215 -11.64 -0.28 -12.71
CA PHE A 215 -11.93 0.47 -11.50
C PHE A 215 -13.36 0.94 -11.51
N CYS A 216 -14.01 0.95 -10.36
CA CYS A 216 -15.24 1.70 -10.13
C CYS A 216 -14.92 2.91 -9.27
N VAL A 217 -15.30 4.09 -9.75
CA VAL A 217 -15.16 5.36 -9.04
C VAL A 217 -16.52 5.75 -8.49
N VAL A 218 -16.63 5.84 -7.16
CA VAL A 218 -17.87 6.20 -6.47
C VAL A 218 -17.67 7.55 -5.80
N GLU A 219 -18.54 8.50 -6.14
CA GLU A 219 -18.54 9.81 -5.49
C GLU A 219 -19.20 9.72 -4.11
N ASP A 220 -18.42 10.07 -3.08
CA ASP A 220 -18.83 10.27 -1.69
C ASP A 220 -19.98 9.38 -1.17
N PRO A 221 -19.78 8.06 -1.08
CA PRO A 221 -20.54 7.27 -0.13
C PRO A 221 -20.01 7.70 1.25
N SER A 222 -20.84 8.35 2.06
CA SER A 222 -20.49 8.89 3.39
C SER A 222 -19.25 8.20 3.99
N PRO A 223 -18.19 8.96 4.35
CA PRO A 223 -16.89 8.39 4.65
C PRO A 223 -17.04 7.24 5.64
N ASN A 224 -16.49 6.06 5.28
CA ASN A 224 -16.50 4.80 6.03
C ASN A 224 -17.65 3.83 5.76
N THR A 225 -18.41 3.98 4.68
CA THR A 225 -19.50 3.04 4.35
C THR A 225 -19.11 1.91 3.40
N ILE A 226 -18.05 2.07 2.59
CA ILE A 226 -17.63 1.04 1.64
C ILE A 226 -16.50 0.16 2.18
N SER A 227 -16.72 -1.16 2.22
CA SER A 227 -15.68 -2.17 2.39
C SER A 227 -15.57 -3.03 1.13
N VAL A 228 -14.35 -3.25 0.64
CA VAL A 228 -14.07 -4.08 -0.55
C VAL A 228 -13.33 -5.33 -0.13
N LEU A 229 -14.02 -6.45 -0.04
CA LEU A 229 -13.48 -7.73 0.40
C LEU A 229 -13.05 -8.55 -0.83
N GLY A 230 -11.80 -9.01 -0.86
CA GLY A 230 -11.29 -9.93 -1.89
C GLY A 230 -10.07 -9.41 -2.66
N PRO A 231 -9.55 -10.22 -3.61
CA PRO A 231 -10.14 -11.47 -4.09
C PRO A 231 -9.99 -12.62 -3.08
N ALA A 232 -11.03 -13.45 -2.94
CA ALA A 232 -11.00 -14.68 -2.15
C ALA A 232 -10.29 -15.83 -2.89
N CYS A 233 -9.00 -15.66 -3.18
CA CYS A 233 -8.22 -16.62 -3.96
C CYS A 233 -6.79 -16.77 -3.42
N HIS A 234 -6.23 -17.98 -3.52
CA HIS A 234 -4.86 -18.33 -3.20
C HIS A 234 -4.27 -19.18 -4.34
N GLY A 235 -3.21 -18.70 -4.99
CA GLY A 235 -2.68 -19.31 -6.21
C GLY A 235 -3.75 -19.42 -7.31
N GLU A 236 -3.97 -20.62 -7.86
CA GLU A 236 -5.05 -20.85 -8.82
C GLU A 236 -6.42 -21.13 -8.17
N MET A 237 -6.44 -21.36 -6.85
CA MET A 237 -7.64 -21.73 -6.12
C MET A 237 -8.45 -20.50 -5.72
N CYS A 238 -9.75 -20.53 -5.99
CA CYS A 238 -10.68 -19.47 -5.59
C CYS A 238 -11.89 -20.01 -4.86
N TYR A 239 -12.19 -19.42 -3.71
CA TYR A 239 -13.25 -19.85 -2.81
C TYR A 239 -14.59 -19.22 -3.20
N THR A 240 -15.00 -19.41 -4.46
CA THR A 240 -16.05 -18.59 -5.08
C THR A 240 -17.40 -18.72 -4.39
N ASN A 241 -17.82 -19.95 -4.10
CA ASN A 241 -19.12 -20.20 -3.47
C ASN A 241 -19.13 -19.64 -2.04
N ALA A 242 -18.07 -19.90 -1.27
CA ALA A 242 -17.96 -19.39 0.10
C ALA A 242 -17.94 -17.85 0.13
N MET A 243 -17.25 -17.21 -0.82
CA MET A 243 -17.23 -15.75 -0.93
C MET A 243 -18.59 -15.20 -1.36
N GLN A 244 -19.30 -15.90 -2.25
CA GLN A 244 -20.66 -15.54 -2.64
C GLN A 244 -21.62 -15.60 -1.45
N ASP A 245 -21.58 -16.69 -0.67
CA ASP A 245 -22.41 -16.88 0.51
C ASP A 245 -22.16 -15.79 1.55
N VAL A 246 -20.88 -15.55 1.89
CA VAL A 246 -20.49 -14.49 2.81
C VAL A 246 -20.90 -13.11 2.29
N CYS A 247 -20.79 -12.86 0.98
CA CYS A 247 -21.24 -11.60 0.42
C CYS A 247 -22.76 -11.41 0.56
N GLY A 248 -23.53 -12.48 0.33
CA GLY A 248 -24.99 -12.48 0.54
C GLY A 248 -25.37 -12.22 1.98
N GLU A 249 -24.68 -12.84 2.95
CA GLU A 249 -24.90 -12.60 4.38
C GLU A 249 -24.58 -11.16 4.83
N LEU A 250 -23.67 -10.50 4.13
CA LEU A 250 -23.31 -9.11 4.37
C LEU A 250 -24.20 -8.12 3.60
N GLU A 251 -25.19 -8.62 2.86
CA GLU A 251 -26.03 -7.85 1.93
C GLU A 251 -25.16 -7.04 0.95
N GLY A 252 -24.00 -7.60 0.59
CA GLY A 252 -23.02 -6.97 -0.27
C GLY A 252 -23.27 -7.21 -1.76
N ILE A 253 -22.57 -6.45 -2.57
CA ILE A 253 -22.55 -6.54 -4.02
C ILE A 253 -21.43 -7.48 -4.43
N ASN A 254 -21.82 -8.62 -4.98
CA ASN A 254 -20.90 -9.64 -5.45
C ASN A 254 -20.28 -9.25 -6.80
N ILE A 255 -18.95 -9.41 -6.92
CA ILE A 255 -18.25 -9.30 -8.21
C ILE A 255 -17.60 -10.65 -8.52
N ALA A 256 -18.17 -11.33 -9.52
CA ALA A 256 -17.69 -12.61 -10.06
C ALA A 256 -17.42 -13.69 -9.00
N ASN A 257 -18.18 -13.67 -7.90
CA ASN A 257 -18.02 -14.56 -6.75
C ASN A 257 -16.62 -14.53 -6.12
N ARG A 258 -15.83 -13.48 -6.36
CA ARG A 258 -14.44 -13.37 -5.88
C ARG A 258 -14.23 -12.17 -4.99
N PHE A 259 -15.01 -11.13 -5.23
CA PHE A 259 -15.02 -9.93 -4.40
C PHE A 259 -16.43 -9.68 -3.87
N CYS A 260 -16.49 -8.96 -2.76
CA CYS A 260 -17.71 -8.44 -2.21
C CYS A 260 -17.53 -6.98 -1.80
N ILE A 261 -18.45 -6.13 -2.24
CA ILE A 261 -18.51 -4.74 -1.81
C ILE A 261 -19.66 -4.59 -0.83
N THR A 262 -19.39 -4.14 0.39
CA THR A 262 -20.45 -3.84 1.36
C THR A 262 -20.61 -2.33 1.51
N THR A 263 -21.85 -1.86 1.65
CA THR A 263 -22.22 -0.44 1.81
C THR A 263 -22.83 -0.18 3.20
N SER A 264 -22.30 -0.85 4.22
CA SER A 264 -22.84 -0.81 5.58
C SER A 264 -22.19 0.31 6.40
N PRO A 265 -22.87 0.89 7.41
CA PRO A 265 -22.19 1.71 8.42
C PRO A 265 -21.13 0.92 9.20
N LYS A 266 -21.18 -0.42 9.14
CA LYS A 266 -20.16 -1.31 9.67
C LYS A 266 -19.02 -1.46 8.67
N LYS A 267 -17.79 -1.24 9.14
CA LYS A 267 -16.58 -1.53 8.37
C LYS A 267 -16.25 -3.01 8.49
N TYR A 268 -15.86 -3.64 7.39
CA TYR A 268 -15.43 -5.03 7.37
C TYR A 268 -13.99 -5.14 6.87
N THR A 269 -13.29 -6.12 7.43
CA THR A 269 -11.93 -6.48 7.04
C THR A 269 -11.91 -7.96 6.63
N MET A 270 -11.21 -8.28 5.55
CA MET A 270 -10.91 -9.64 5.13
C MET A 270 -9.48 -9.99 5.54
N LEU A 271 -9.34 -10.99 6.40
CA LEU A 271 -8.07 -11.58 6.80
C LEU A 271 -7.81 -12.81 5.92
N GLY A 272 -6.55 -13.07 5.63
CA GLY A 272 -6.07 -14.15 4.79
C GLY A 272 -5.52 -13.70 3.42
N PRO A 273 -5.08 -14.65 2.58
CA PRO A 273 -5.16 -16.09 2.84
C PRO A 273 -4.22 -16.50 3.99
N PHE A 274 -4.69 -17.37 4.87
CA PHE A 274 -3.87 -18.01 5.89
C PHE A 274 -3.12 -19.20 5.30
N CYS A 275 -2.24 -18.91 4.35
CA CYS A 275 -1.48 -19.91 3.60
C CYS A 275 0.00 -19.52 3.53
N PHE A 276 0.87 -20.54 3.54
CA PHE A 276 2.30 -20.42 3.29
C PHE A 276 2.70 -21.40 2.19
N GLY A 277 3.22 -20.88 1.08
CA GLY A 277 3.37 -21.64 -0.15
C GLY A 277 2.03 -22.24 -0.61
N ASP A 278 2.03 -23.54 -0.91
CA ASP A 278 0.82 -24.27 -1.31
C ASP A 278 -0.02 -24.80 -0.14
N SER A 279 0.42 -24.58 1.11
CA SER A 279 -0.24 -25.10 2.30
C SER A 279 -1.07 -24.02 2.99
N CYS A 280 -2.29 -24.36 3.39
CA CYS A 280 -3.20 -23.45 4.09
C CYS A 280 -3.58 -23.99 5.48
N PHE A 281 -3.53 -23.12 6.48
CA PHE A 281 -3.86 -23.38 7.89
C PHE A 281 -5.37 -23.35 8.12
N THR A 282 -6.09 -24.23 7.41
CA THR A 282 -7.55 -24.11 7.27
C THR A 282 -8.32 -24.30 8.57
N SER A 283 -7.89 -25.22 9.44
CA SER A 283 -8.59 -25.52 10.70
C SER A 283 -8.38 -24.42 11.74
N GLU A 284 -7.16 -23.90 11.82
CA GLU A 284 -6.76 -22.80 12.68
C GLU A 284 -7.42 -21.51 12.24
N ALA A 285 -7.47 -21.25 10.93
CA ALA A 285 -8.17 -20.12 10.32
C ALA A 285 -9.67 -20.13 10.64
N VAL A 286 -10.35 -21.27 10.55
CA VAL A 286 -11.76 -21.38 10.95
C VAL A 286 -11.93 -21.07 12.44
N THR A 287 -11.05 -21.63 13.29
CA THR A 287 -11.10 -21.45 14.74
C THR A 287 -10.94 -19.98 15.13
N ILE A 288 -9.95 -19.31 14.54
CA ILE A 288 -9.65 -17.91 14.83
C ILE A 288 -10.70 -16.99 14.24
N CYS A 289 -11.18 -17.31 13.04
CA CYS A 289 -12.29 -16.56 12.46
C CYS A 289 -13.52 -16.58 13.37
N SER A 290 -13.84 -17.76 13.91
CA SER A 290 -14.94 -17.92 14.88
C SER A 290 -14.67 -17.15 16.18
N ALA A 291 -13.44 -17.17 16.68
CA ALA A 291 -13.04 -16.43 17.88
C ALA A 291 -13.10 -14.90 17.71
N LEU A 292 -12.98 -14.41 16.47
CA LEU A 292 -13.16 -13.01 16.10
C LEU A 292 -14.63 -12.65 15.80
N GLY A 293 -15.54 -13.63 15.83
CA GLY A 293 -16.93 -13.44 15.39
C GLY A 293 -17.06 -13.16 13.89
N GLY A 294 -16.06 -13.59 13.11
CA GLY A 294 -16.02 -13.43 11.67
C GLY A 294 -16.75 -14.53 10.91
N ARG A 295 -16.79 -14.35 9.58
CA ARG A 295 -17.34 -15.30 8.60
C ARG A 295 -16.20 -15.97 7.86
N ASN A 296 -16.14 -17.29 7.91
CA ASN A 296 -15.11 -18.04 7.23
C ASN A 296 -15.39 -18.09 5.72
N VAL A 297 -14.35 -17.86 4.91
CA VAL A 297 -14.41 -18.02 3.46
C VAL A 297 -13.47 -19.15 3.07
N GLY A 298 -14.04 -20.34 2.87
CA GLY A 298 -13.35 -21.51 2.31
C GLY A 298 -12.21 -22.06 3.16
N GLY A 299 -12.23 -21.85 4.47
CA GLY A 299 -11.14 -22.27 5.37
C GLY A 299 -9.90 -21.37 5.31
N ALA A 300 -9.66 -20.61 4.24
CA ALA A 300 -8.43 -19.85 4.06
C ALA A 300 -8.54 -18.37 4.44
N PHE A 301 -9.74 -17.82 4.50
CA PHE A 301 -9.96 -16.40 4.79
C PHE A 301 -11.01 -16.21 5.88
N CYS A 302 -11.01 -15.02 6.48
CA CYS A 302 -12.00 -14.61 7.46
C CYS A 302 -12.46 -13.17 7.24
N VAL A 303 -13.77 -12.95 7.12
CA VAL A 303 -14.35 -11.60 7.09
C VAL A 303 -14.84 -11.22 8.48
N VAL A 304 -14.26 -10.17 9.05
CA VAL A 304 -14.55 -9.68 10.40
C VAL A 304 -15.12 -8.28 10.38
N GLU A 305 -16.05 -7.98 11.28
CA GLU A 305 -16.55 -6.62 11.51
C GLU A 305 -15.52 -5.83 12.33
N GLY A 306 -15.15 -4.65 11.84
CA GLY A 306 -14.12 -3.78 12.42
C GLY A 306 -12.87 -3.69 11.55
N GLU A 307 -11.91 -2.93 12.06
CA GLU A 307 -10.57 -2.81 11.49
C GLU A 307 -9.65 -3.82 12.15
N TYR A 308 -8.98 -4.62 11.34
CA TYR A 308 -7.95 -5.54 11.77
C TYR A 308 -6.79 -5.47 10.79
N SER A 309 -5.60 -5.75 11.30
CA SER A 309 -4.41 -5.97 10.47
C SER A 309 -3.93 -7.40 10.67
N GLN A 310 -3.46 -8.00 9.58
CA GLN A 310 -2.74 -9.27 9.61
C GLN A 310 -1.26 -9.00 9.37
N VAL A 311 -0.42 -9.48 10.28
CA VAL A 311 1.04 -9.54 10.13
C VAL A 311 1.38 -10.99 9.81
N GLY A 312 2.05 -11.23 8.69
CA GLY A 312 2.57 -12.56 8.33
C GLY A 312 1.94 -13.22 7.09
N PRO A 313 2.52 -14.35 6.64
CA PRO A 313 3.46 -15.17 7.39
C PRO A 313 4.84 -14.49 7.52
N VAL A 314 5.41 -14.45 8.72
CA VAL A 314 6.73 -13.85 8.95
C VAL A 314 7.81 -14.90 8.66
N CYS A 315 8.15 -15.04 7.38
CA CYS A 315 9.14 -16.00 6.89
C CYS A 315 10.22 -15.32 6.04
N TRP A 316 11.45 -15.83 6.13
CA TRP A 316 12.61 -15.40 5.37
C TRP A 316 13.43 -16.62 4.95
N ASP A 317 13.77 -16.72 3.66
CA ASP A 317 14.58 -17.82 3.12
C ASP A 317 14.06 -19.21 3.54
N GLY A 318 12.74 -19.41 3.37
CA GLY A 318 12.05 -20.63 3.77
C GLY A 318 11.90 -20.87 5.28
N ASN A 319 12.52 -20.03 6.13
CA ASN A 319 12.45 -20.15 7.59
C ASN A 319 11.42 -19.17 8.15
N CYS A 320 10.43 -19.69 8.88
CA CYS A 320 9.41 -18.87 9.52
C CYS A 320 9.79 -18.56 10.98
N PHE A 321 9.56 -17.33 11.40
CA PHE A 321 9.85 -16.90 12.77
C PHE A 321 8.56 -16.89 13.57
N SER A 322 8.64 -17.42 14.78
CA SER A 322 7.54 -17.33 15.73
C SER A 322 7.31 -15.88 16.12
N THR A 323 6.09 -15.41 15.90
CA THR A 323 5.63 -14.10 16.32
C THR A 323 4.74 -14.13 17.56
N GLU A 324 4.54 -15.30 18.17
CA GLU A 324 3.51 -15.51 19.20
C GLU A 324 3.67 -14.60 20.39
N GLU A 325 4.84 -14.58 21.03
CA GLU A 325 5.05 -13.77 22.24
C GLU A 325 4.83 -12.28 21.93
N THR A 326 5.41 -11.77 20.86
CA THR A 326 5.19 -10.40 20.39
C THR A 326 3.72 -10.12 20.10
N CYS A 327 3.05 -11.04 19.40
CA CYS A 327 1.64 -10.90 19.02
C CYS A 327 0.74 -10.85 20.25
N LEU A 328 0.93 -11.76 21.20
CA LEU A 328 0.17 -11.82 22.45
C LEU A 328 0.43 -10.60 23.33
N ASN A 329 1.69 -10.13 23.40
CA ASN A 329 2.05 -8.91 24.13
C ASN A 329 1.42 -7.66 23.51
N ALA A 330 1.21 -7.65 22.19
CA ALA A 330 0.46 -6.62 21.49
C ALA A 330 -1.08 -6.78 21.59
N GLY A 331 -1.57 -7.79 22.33
CA GLY A 331 -3.01 -8.08 22.45
C GLY A 331 -3.63 -8.68 21.18
N GLY A 332 -2.80 -9.19 20.27
CA GLY A 332 -3.21 -9.87 19.06
C GLY A 332 -3.67 -11.31 19.27
N ARG A 333 -4.10 -11.94 18.18
CA ARG A 333 -4.37 -13.38 18.10
C ARG A 333 -3.43 -14.01 17.09
N PHE A 334 -2.82 -15.13 17.44
CA PHE A 334 -1.85 -15.81 16.58
C PHE A 334 -2.50 -16.99 15.84
N LEU A 335 -1.99 -17.34 14.66
CA LEU A 335 -2.45 -18.46 13.82
C LEU A 335 -1.25 -19.21 13.19
N GLY A 336 -1.35 -20.54 13.15
CA GLY A 336 -0.44 -21.45 12.43
C GLY A 336 0.56 -22.18 13.32
N ASP A 337 1.02 -23.35 12.87
CA ASP A 337 2.17 -24.04 13.46
C ASP A 337 3.41 -23.15 13.30
N GLU A 338 4.23 -23.02 14.36
CA GLU A 338 5.36 -22.07 14.44
C GLU A 338 4.95 -20.58 14.36
N ASN A 339 3.68 -20.24 14.57
CA ASN A 339 3.21 -18.89 14.87
C ASN A 339 3.47 -17.86 13.75
N GLN A 340 3.08 -18.24 12.53
CA GLN A 340 3.40 -17.48 11.33
C GLN A 340 2.58 -16.20 11.16
N PHE A 341 1.33 -16.17 11.66
CA PHE A 341 0.45 -15.03 11.49
C PHE A 341 0.04 -14.42 12.83
N CYS A 342 0.02 -13.09 12.89
CA CYS A 342 -0.54 -12.30 13.98
C CYS A 342 -1.68 -11.41 13.48
N ILE A 343 -2.84 -11.50 14.12
CA ILE A 343 -4.00 -10.65 13.85
C ILE A 343 -4.12 -9.62 14.96
N LEU A 344 -3.94 -8.35 14.59
CA LEU A 344 -4.03 -7.21 15.48
C LEU A 344 -5.38 -6.51 15.27
N LYS A 345 -6.02 -6.11 16.36
CA LYS A 345 -7.22 -5.27 16.29
C LYS A 345 -6.81 -3.83 16.02
N GLY A 346 -7.52 -3.16 15.13
CA GLY A 346 -7.18 -1.83 14.67
C GLY A 346 -6.27 -1.86 13.45
N ARG A 347 -6.09 -0.69 12.86
CA ARG A 347 -5.29 -0.52 11.65
C ARG A 347 -3.82 -0.38 12.01
N HIS A 348 -3.03 -1.35 11.60
CA HIS A 348 -1.58 -1.32 11.69
C HIS A 348 -0.94 -1.35 10.31
N ASP A 349 0.08 -0.52 10.14
CA ASP A 349 0.96 -0.56 8.97
C ASP A 349 2.15 -1.47 9.29
N VAL A 350 2.35 -2.51 8.47
CA VAL A 350 3.46 -3.45 8.62
C VAL A 350 4.60 -3.06 7.70
N VAL A 351 5.73 -2.70 8.30
CA VAL A 351 6.99 -2.47 7.60
C VAL A 351 7.80 -3.76 7.66
N GLY A 352 8.13 -4.31 6.49
CA GLY A 352 8.98 -5.51 6.38
C GLY A 352 10.48 -5.19 6.45
N PRO A 353 11.33 -6.22 6.39
CA PRO A 353 12.78 -6.03 6.50
C PRO A 353 13.28 -5.24 5.28
N THR A 354 14.06 -4.19 5.53
CA THR A 354 14.76 -3.48 4.46
C THR A 354 16.05 -4.23 4.16
N CYS A 355 16.01 -5.13 3.19
CA CYS A 355 17.20 -5.79 2.67
C CYS A 355 17.69 -4.98 1.47
N LEU A 356 18.75 -4.20 1.67
CA LEU A 356 19.48 -3.61 0.55
C LEU A 356 20.21 -4.77 -0.11
N GLY A 357 20.01 -4.98 -1.41
CA GLY A 357 20.68 -6.02 -2.17
C GLY A 357 22.18 -5.96 -1.92
N ALA A 358 22.70 -6.91 -1.14
CA ALA A 358 24.12 -7.10 -0.97
C ALA A 358 24.56 -7.95 -2.17
N ASP A 359 25.15 -7.31 -3.17
CA ASP A 359 25.78 -8.00 -4.31
C ASP A 359 26.96 -8.91 -3.88
N ASP A 360 27.32 -8.91 -2.59
CA ASP A 360 28.51 -9.58 -2.04
C ASP A 360 28.21 -10.89 -1.26
N GLY A 361 26.98 -11.40 -1.27
CA GLY A 361 26.66 -12.71 -0.68
C GLY A 361 26.62 -12.75 0.86
N ASP A 362 26.72 -11.59 1.50
CA ASP A 362 26.39 -11.41 2.92
C ASP A 362 24.98 -10.81 3.01
N ASP A 363 23.98 -11.67 3.18
CA ASP A 363 22.56 -11.31 3.36
C ASP A 363 22.29 -10.64 4.71
N GLU A 364 23.00 -9.55 5.03
CA GLU A 364 22.70 -8.70 6.17
C GLU A 364 21.54 -7.76 5.81
N CYS A 365 20.32 -8.30 5.87
CA CYS A 365 19.15 -7.44 6.03
C CYS A 365 19.37 -6.54 7.26
N MET A 366 19.10 -5.23 7.13
CA MET A 366 19.29 -4.28 8.23
C MET A 366 18.23 -4.47 9.32
N THR A 367 18.39 -5.52 10.13
CA THR A 367 17.53 -5.84 11.28
C THR A 367 17.58 -4.72 12.32
N SER A 368 18.76 -4.12 12.53
CA SER A 368 18.94 -2.97 13.41
C SER A 368 18.13 -1.75 12.97
N ALA A 369 18.12 -1.41 11.67
CA ALA A 369 17.37 -0.27 11.16
C ALA A 369 15.86 -0.46 11.33
N THR A 370 15.35 -1.68 11.10
CA THR A 370 13.92 -1.98 11.28
C THR A 370 13.54 -1.90 12.77
N ALA A 371 14.38 -2.42 13.66
CA ALA A 371 14.17 -2.34 15.10
C ALA A 371 14.21 -0.88 15.62
N GLU A 372 15.19 -0.09 15.18
CA GLU A 372 15.32 1.34 15.52
C GLU A 372 14.15 2.16 14.99
N TYR A 373 13.72 1.90 13.75
CA TYR A 373 12.52 2.50 13.18
C TYR A 373 11.29 2.14 14.02
N CYS A 374 11.13 0.88 14.39
CA CYS A 374 10.01 0.44 15.20
C CYS A 374 10.00 1.10 16.59
N ALA A 375 11.15 1.17 17.24
CA ALA A 375 11.30 1.83 18.54
C ALA A 375 10.99 3.33 18.47
N SER A 376 11.46 4.03 17.42
CA SER A 376 11.22 5.46 17.24
C SER A 376 9.77 5.81 16.92
N HIS A 377 8.98 4.85 16.43
CA HIS A 377 7.56 5.04 16.08
C HIS A 377 6.60 4.33 17.03
N ASN A 378 7.08 3.85 18.18
CA ASN A 378 6.30 3.08 19.14
C ASN A 378 5.54 1.91 18.49
N GLY A 379 6.17 1.29 17.49
CA GLY A 379 5.65 0.13 16.79
C GLY A 379 5.92 -1.17 17.54
N ILE A 380 5.24 -2.23 17.10
CA ILE A 380 5.41 -3.59 17.60
C ILE A 380 6.46 -4.28 16.74
N ASN A 381 7.62 -4.56 17.32
CA ASN A 381 8.72 -5.23 16.64
C ASN A 381 8.50 -6.76 16.66
N PHE A 382 8.40 -7.33 15.46
CA PHE A 382 8.34 -8.75 15.20
C PHE A 382 9.69 -9.26 14.68
N ALA A 383 10.42 -9.94 15.57
CA ALA A 383 11.69 -10.64 15.30
C ALA A 383 12.79 -9.77 14.66
N ASP A 384 12.86 -8.48 15.01
CA ASP A 384 13.79 -7.47 14.47
C ASP A 384 13.75 -7.32 12.94
N ARG A 385 12.67 -7.80 12.31
CA ARG A 385 12.52 -7.85 10.85
C ARG A 385 11.26 -7.19 10.38
N PHE A 386 10.21 -7.18 11.19
CA PHE A 386 8.96 -6.53 10.84
C PHE A 386 8.53 -5.58 11.95
N CYS A 387 7.92 -4.48 11.58
CA CYS A 387 7.36 -3.54 12.52
C CYS A 387 5.90 -3.26 12.19
N ALA A 388 4.98 -3.51 13.12
CA ALA A 388 3.60 -3.06 12.98
C ALA A 388 3.39 -1.76 13.75
N ILE A 389 3.05 -0.68 13.05
CA ILE A 389 2.83 0.64 13.66
C ILE A 389 1.34 0.92 13.69
N ASP A 390 0.83 1.35 14.84
CA ASP A 390 -0.58 1.73 14.99
C ASP A 390 -0.88 2.99 14.15
N GLY A 391 -1.61 2.79 13.06
CA GLY A 391 -2.04 3.83 12.13
C GLY A 391 -3.08 4.79 12.70
N THR A 392 -3.54 4.61 13.95
CA THR A 392 -4.42 5.58 14.64
C THR A 392 -3.65 6.57 15.52
N SER A 393 -2.42 6.21 15.91
CA SER A 393 -1.65 6.94 16.93
C SER A 393 -0.87 8.15 16.39
N ALA A 394 -0.59 8.20 15.09
CA ALA A 394 0.20 9.27 14.46
C ALA A 394 -0.38 10.68 14.66
N GLY A 395 -1.71 10.80 14.69
CA GLY A 395 -2.38 12.09 14.93
C GLY A 395 -2.44 12.55 16.40
N SER A 396 -2.01 11.73 17.36
CA SER A 396 -2.22 12.00 18.80
C SER A 396 -0.97 12.42 19.58
N MET A 397 0.22 12.39 18.96
CA MET A 397 1.48 12.78 19.63
C MET A 397 1.60 14.29 19.90
N ALA A 398 0.63 15.12 19.50
CA ALA A 398 0.59 16.54 19.82
C ALA A 398 0.42 16.85 21.32
N THR A 399 -0.02 15.89 22.15
CA THR A 399 -0.37 16.16 23.56
C THR A 399 0.73 15.85 24.58
N LEU A 400 1.74 15.03 24.25
CA LEU A 400 2.83 14.68 25.19
C LEU A 400 4.06 15.57 25.02
N ALA A 401 4.29 16.15 23.83
CA ALA A 401 5.36 17.12 23.60
C ALA A 401 5.11 18.48 24.29
N GLN A 402 3.85 18.81 24.64
CA GLN A 402 3.51 20.02 25.41
C GLN A 402 3.84 19.92 26.91
N CYS A 403 4.07 18.71 27.45
CA CYS A 403 4.45 18.54 28.85
C CYS A 403 5.96 18.73 29.11
N TRP A 404 6.80 18.69 28.08
CA TRP A 404 8.25 18.90 28.22
C TRP A 404 8.69 20.35 27.95
N PHE A 405 7.87 21.14 27.26
CA PHE A 405 8.20 22.55 26.96
C PHE A 405 7.84 23.55 28.07
N VAL A 406 7.12 23.14 29.12
CA VAL A 406 6.77 24.02 30.25
C VAL A 406 7.77 23.92 31.41
N VAL A 407 8.67 22.94 31.43
CA VAL A 407 9.68 22.79 32.50
C VAL A 407 11.01 23.49 32.18
N ALA A 408 11.24 23.90 30.93
CA ALA A 408 12.49 24.57 30.51
C ALA A 408 12.46 26.12 30.58
N LEU A 409 11.33 26.74 30.94
CA LEU A 409 11.17 28.21 31.02
C LEU A 409 11.18 28.77 32.46
N ALA A 410 11.45 27.93 33.47
CA ALA A 410 11.57 28.36 34.87
C ALA A 410 13.03 28.54 35.37
N THR A 411 14.03 28.29 34.52
CA THR A 411 15.47 28.38 34.90
C THR A 411 16.20 29.62 34.35
N VAL A 412 15.45 30.62 33.85
CA VAL A 412 15.99 31.94 33.43
C VAL A 412 15.34 33.08 34.22
N PHE A 413 15.10 32.87 35.52
CA PHE A 413 14.95 33.97 36.49
C PHE A 413 16.12 33.93 37.47
N GLY A 414 17.29 34.34 36.97
CA GLY A 414 18.43 34.67 37.82
C GLY A 414 18.11 35.88 38.68
N MET A 415 17.96 35.63 39.98
CA MET A 415 17.93 36.62 41.03
C MET A 415 19.13 37.59 40.92
N LYS A 416 18.85 38.88 40.79
CA LYS A 416 19.79 39.99 41.03
C LYS A 416 19.30 40.77 42.24
N GLN A 417 19.85 40.49 43.42
CA GLN A 417 20.01 41.35 44.61
C GLN A 417 21.10 40.67 45.48
N LEU A 418 22.09 41.29 46.14
CA LEU A 418 22.47 42.65 46.53
C LEU A 418 23.91 42.57 47.14
N PHE A 419 24.54 43.73 47.44
CA PHE A 419 25.82 43.97 48.16
C PHE A 419 27.11 43.79 47.33
N TRP A 420 28.04 44.75 47.16
CA TRP A 420 28.33 46.07 47.77
C TRP A 420 28.49 47.15 46.69
#